data_AF-A0A7C7FLW4-F1
#
_entry.id   AF-A0A7C7FLW4-F1
#
_cell.length_a   1.000
_cell.length_b   1.000
_cell.length_c   1.000
_cell.angle_alpha   90.00
_cell.angle_beta   90.00
_cell.angle_gamma   90.00
#
_symmetry.space_group_name_H-M   'P 1'
#
loop_
_entity.id
_entity.type
_entity.pdbx_description
1 polymer ?
#
loop_
_entity_poly.entity_id
_entity_poly.type
_entity_poly.pdbx_seq_one_letter_code
_entity_poly.pdbx_strand_id
1 'polypeptide(L)'
;MSVFGMNKLSANSANRINNNAAVANLPLISLITLLFSLWIFLFVDIYIISKLGIILCVITALKFVDVLGRAIPIRELIVLLMLLQLVVAPVISYNYFGNESYYPMEVEEGVYIDYVLFGIVASIIGLYLKANPRKTNVTAIIDKIRMSRVKNNKLGISL
;
A
#
# COMPACT_ATOMS: atom_id res chain seq x y z
N MET A 1 39.33 12.43 -24.13
CA MET A 1 38.22 13.36 -23.74
C MET A 1 36.86 12.99 -24.36
N SER A 2 36.63 11.75 -24.88
CA SER A 2 35.37 11.37 -25.56
C SER A 2 34.49 10.33 -24.86
N VAL A 3 34.98 9.66 -23.80
CA VAL A 3 34.25 8.56 -23.13
C VAL A 3 33.10 9.06 -22.24
N PHE A 4 33.14 10.31 -21.79
CA PHE A 4 32.13 10.88 -20.88
C PHE A 4 30.80 11.24 -21.58
N GLY A 5 30.80 11.43 -22.90
CA GLY A 5 29.61 11.79 -23.69
C GLY A 5 28.71 10.60 -24.05
N MET A 6 29.30 9.43 -24.34
CA MET A 6 28.54 8.22 -24.71
C MET A 6 27.74 7.63 -23.54
N ASN A 7 28.24 7.74 -22.30
CA ASN A 7 27.51 7.26 -21.12
C ASN A 7 26.23 8.05 -20.84
N LYS A 8 26.22 9.38 -21.09
CA LYS A 8 25.00 10.19 -20.92
C LYS A 8 23.94 9.88 -21.98
N LEU A 9 24.33 9.59 -23.22
CA LEU A 9 23.41 9.24 -24.29
C LEU A 9 22.79 7.85 -24.10
N SER A 10 23.58 6.88 -23.64
CA SER A 10 23.11 5.53 -23.30
C SER A 10 22.12 5.54 -22.11
N ALA A 11 22.45 6.27 -21.04
CA ALA A 11 21.57 6.40 -19.87
C ALA A 11 20.24 7.11 -20.21
N ASN A 12 20.26 8.14 -21.06
CA ASN A 12 19.03 8.82 -21.49
C ASN A 12 18.16 7.96 -22.40
N SER A 13 18.77 7.11 -23.23
CA SER A 13 18.06 6.15 -24.08
C SER A 13 17.35 5.08 -23.24
N ALA A 14 18.05 4.48 -22.27
CA ALA A 14 17.47 3.49 -21.36
C ALA A 14 16.31 4.07 -20.52
N ASN A 15 16.45 5.32 -20.05
CA ASN A 15 15.40 5.99 -19.29
C ASN A 15 14.16 6.32 -20.16
N ARG A 16 14.35 6.67 -21.44
CA ARG A 16 13.25 6.88 -22.40
C ARG A 16 12.48 5.59 -22.69
N ILE A 17 13.15 4.45 -22.83
CA ILE A 17 12.50 3.16 -23.11
C ILE A 17 11.63 2.72 -21.93
N ASN A 18 12.15 2.84 -20.69
CA ASN A 18 11.39 2.50 -19.49
C ASN A 18 10.17 3.40 -19.27
N ASN A 19 10.29 4.70 -19.57
CA ASN A 19 9.17 5.63 -19.46
C ASN A 19 8.09 5.35 -20.53
N ASN A 20 8.48 5.03 -21.76
CA ASN A 20 7.52 4.71 -22.81
C ASN A 20 6.78 3.38 -22.55
N ALA A 21 7.47 2.37 -22.00
CA ALA A 21 6.84 1.12 -21.58
C ALA A 21 5.86 1.31 -20.43
N ALA A 22 6.19 2.17 -19.45
CA ALA A 22 5.28 2.49 -18.35
C ALA A 22 4.02 3.25 -18.81
N VAL A 23 4.17 4.17 -19.78
CA VAL A 23 3.04 4.92 -20.35
C VAL A 23 2.15 4.04 -21.23
N ALA A 24 2.71 3.06 -21.93
CA ALA A 24 1.93 2.12 -22.75
C ALA A 24 1.05 1.16 -21.93
N ASN A 25 1.45 0.82 -20.70
CA ASN A 25 0.70 -0.12 -19.84
C ASN A 25 -0.44 0.53 -19.05
N LEU A 26 -0.40 1.85 -18.85
CA LEU A 26 -1.46 2.64 -18.19
C LEU A 26 -2.87 2.48 -18.80
N PRO A 27 -3.08 2.59 -20.13
CA PRO A 27 -4.40 2.43 -20.72
C PRO A 27 -4.94 0.99 -20.59
N LEU A 28 -4.06 -0.02 -20.63
CA LEU A 28 -4.47 -1.42 -20.47
C LEU A 28 -4.95 -1.72 -19.04
N ILE A 29 -4.20 -1.28 -18.03
CA ILE A 29 -4.59 -1.45 -16.62
C ILE A 29 -5.91 -0.71 -16.33
N SER A 30 -6.08 0.49 -16.90
CA SER A 30 -7.33 1.26 -16.78
C SER A 30 -8.51 0.54 -17.44
N LEU A 31 -8.29 -0.13 -18.58
CA LEU A 31 -9.34 -0.88 -19.25
C LEU A 31 -9.75 -2.12 -18.46
N ILE A 32 -8.76 -2.89 -17.95
CA ILE A 32 -9.02 -4.08 -17.14
C ILE A 32 -9.80 -3.73 -15.87
N THR A 33 -9.39 -2.65 -15.17
CA THR A 33 -10.08 -2.19 -13.96
C THR A 33 -11.51 -1.72 -14.26
N LEU A 34 -11.74 -1.03 -15.37
CA LEU A 34 -13.08 -0.62 -15.80
C LEU A 34 -13.99 -1.82 -16.08
N LEU A 35 -13.51 -2.78 -16.88
CA LEU A 35 -14.28 -3.97 -17.25
C LEU A 35 -14.59 -4.82 -16.02
N PHE A 36 -13.62 -4.99 -15.13
CA PHE A 36 -13.80 -5.73 -13.88
C PHE A 36 -14.82 -5.04 -12.96
N SER A 37 -14.74 -3.71 -12.83
CA SER A 37 -15.70 -2.94 -12.02
C SER A 37 -17.12 -3.02 -12.57
N LEU A 38 -17.28 -2.95 -13.90
CA LEU A 38 -18.56 -3.11 -14.57
C LEU A 38 -19.14 -4.50 -14.34
N TRP A 39 -18.31 -5.55 -14.44
CA TRP A 39 -18.72 -6.92 -14.19
C TRP A 39 -19.21 -7.12 -12.75
N ILE A 40 -18.47 -6.64 -11.75
CA ILE A 40 -18.93 -6.68 -10.36
C ILE A 40 -20.25 -5.94 -10.18
N PHE A 41 -20.38 -4.76 -10.79
CA PHE A 41 -21.57 -3.94 -10.61
C PHE A 41 -22.83 -4.62 -11.14
N LEU A 42 -22.73 -5.27 -12.31
CA LEU A 42 -23.86 -5.89 -13.01
C LEU A 42 -24.22 -7.29 -12.50
N PHE A 43 -23.24 -8.10 -12.08
CA PHE A 43 -23.47 -9.54 -11.84
C PHE A 43 -23.43 -9.94 -10.37
N VAL A 44 -22.96 -9.07 -9.48
CA VAL A 44 -22.80 -9.41 -8.05
C VAL A 44 -23.84 -8.63 -7.25
N ASP A 45 -24.79 -9.33 -6.62
CA ASP A 45 -25.83 -8.71 -5.80
C ASP A 45 -25.40 -8.67 -4.32
N ILE A 46 -24.53 -7.71 -4.00
CA ILE A 46 -24.04 -7.44 -2.64
C ILE A 46 -24.17 -5.95 -2.34
N TYR A 47 -23.96 -5.59 -1.07
CA TYR A 47 -24.02 -4.21 -0.62
C TYR A 47 -23.10 -3.29 -1.45
N ILE A 48 -23.61 -2.11 -1.82
CA ILE A 48 -22.95 -1.21 -2.78
C ILE A 48 -21.56 -0.75 -2.31
N ILE A 49 -21.40 -0.51 -1.00
CA ILE A 49 -20.13 -0.06 -0.41
C ILE A 49 -19.13 -1.22 -0.35
N SER A 50 -19.60 -2.46 -0.17
CA SER A 50 -18.78 -3.67 -0.30
C SER A 50 -18.20 -3.81 -1.71
N LYS A 51 -19.00 -3.53 -2.76
CA LYS A 51 -18.51 -3.51 -4.15
C LYS A 51 -17.38 -2.49 -4.32
N LEU A 52 -17.54 -1.28 -3.78
CA LEU A 52 -16.51 -0.24 -3.84
C LEU A 52 -15.21 -0.68 -3.15
N GLY A 53 -15.31 -1.30 -1.98
CA GLY A 53 -14.16 -1.83 -1.27
C GLY A 53 -13.42 -2.93 -2.05
N ILE A 54 -14.15 -3.84 -2.71
CA ILE A 54 -13.55 -4.87 -3.58
C ILE A 54 -12.88 -4.24 -4.80
N ILE A 55 -13.52 -3.28 -5.46
CA ILE A 55 -12.94 -2.55 -6.59
C ILE A 55 -11.65 -1.85 -6.15
N LEU A 56 -11.65 -1.20 -4.99
CA LEU A 56 -10.46 -0.55 -4.42
C LEU A 56 -9.34 -1.56 -4.14
N CYS A 57 -9.68 -2.75 -3.66
CA CYS A 57 -8.74 -3.85 -3.45
C CYS A 57 -8.07 -4.27 -4.77
N VAL A 58 -8.84 -4.44 -5.84
CA VAL A 58 -8.30 -4.83 -7.15
C VAL A 58 -7.44 -3.74 -7.77
N ILE A 59 -7.86 -2.48 -7.67
CA ILE A 59 -7.04 -1.35 -8.12
C ILE A 59 -5.70 -1.33 -7.38
N THR A 60 -5.73 -1.52 -6.06
CA THR A 60 -4.51 -1.54 -5.24
C THR A 60 -3.63 -2.75 -5.57
N ALA A 61 -4.22 -3.93 -5.81
CA ALA A 61 -3.50 -5.14 -6.22
C ALA A 61 -2.78 -4.93 -7.56
N LEU A 62 -3.46 -4.35 -8.55
CA LEU A 62 -2.86 -4.08 -9.86
C LEU A 62 -1.72 -3.05 -9.76
N LYS A 63 -1.91 -1.99 -8.96
CA LYS A 63 -0.83 -1.01 -8.69
C LYS A 63 0.34 -1.67 -7.97
N PHE A 64 0.08 -2.54 -7.00
CA PHE A 64 1.12 -3.29 -6.32
C PHE A 64 1.94 -4.12 -7.31
N VAL A 65 1.29 -4.87 -8.21
CA VAL A 65 1.94 -5.69 -9.24
C VAL A 65 2.77 -4.85 -10.22
N ASP A 66 2.27 -3.70 -10.69
CA ASP A 66 3.02 -2.82 -11.60
C ASP A 66 4.33 -2.29 -10.98
N VAL A 67 4.34 -2.07 -9.67
CA VAL A 67 5.51 -1.57 -8.93
C VAL A 67 6.43 -2.70 -8.46
N LEU A 68 5.92 -3.93 -8.31
CA LEU A 68 6.61 -5.07 -7.72
C LEU A 68 7.92 -5.46 -8.45
N GLY A 69 8.06 -5.09 -9.73
CA GLY A 69 9.30 -5.31 -10.49
C GLY A 69 10.36 -4.22 -10.35
N ARG A 70 10.04 -3.07 -9.75
CA ARG A 70 10.92 -1.88 -9.74
C ARG A 70 11.37 -1.49 -8.34
N ALA A 71 10.53 -1.71 -7.33
CA ALA A 71 10.80 -1.42 -5.94
C ALA A 71 9.99 -2.38 -5.06
N ILE A 72 10.20 -2.33 -3.74
CA ILE A 72 9.30 -2.98 -2.78
C ILE A 72 8.22 -1.95 -2.41
N PRO A 73 6.99 -2.05 -2.96
CA PRO A 73 5.91 -1.10 -2.67
C PRO A 73 5.29 -1.38 -1.30
N ILE A 74 6.00 -1.01 -0.23
CA ILE A 74 5.58 -1.25 1.16
C ILE A 74 4.20 -0.61 1.44
N ARG A 75 3.94 0.56 0.84
CA ARG A 75 2.69 1.29 1.09
C ARG A 75 1.50 0.55 0.49
N GLU A 76 1.62 0.17 -0.78
CA GLU A 76 0.60 -0.56 -1.52
C GLU A 76 0.37 -1.95 -0.90
N LEU A 77 1.44 -2.59 -0.40
CA LEU A 77 1.33 -3.87 0.32
C LEU A 77 0.49 -3.74 1.59
N ILE A 78 0.72 -2.71 2.42
CA ILE A 78 -0.05 -2.49 3.64
C ILE A 78 -1.53 -2.27 3.31
N VAL A 79 -1.81 -1.40 2.33
CA VAL A 79 -3.19 -1.11 1.92
C VAL A 79 -3.87 -2.35 1.34
N LEU A 80 -3.15 -3.16 0.56
CA LEU A 80 -3.65 -4.41 0.01
C LEU A 80 -4.00 -5.42 1.10
N LEU A 81 -3.12 -5.61 2.08
CA LEU A 81 -3.37 -6.50 3.22
C LEU A 81 -4.57 -6.03 4.05
N MET A 82 -4.69 -4.71 4.29
CA MET A 82 -5.84 -4.13 4.98
C MET A 82 -7.14 -4.40 4.23
N LEU A 83 -7.19 -4.13 2.92
CA LEU A 83 -8.39 -4.37 2.10
C LEU A 83 -8.74 -5.86 2.04
N LEU A 84 -7.75 -6.74 1.94
CA LEU A 84 -7.98 -8.18 1.90
C LEU A 84 -8.57 -8.70 3.22
N GLN A 85 -8.02 -8.28 4.36
CA GLN A 85 -8.42 -8.77 5.68
C GLN A 85 -9.69 -8.09 6.21
N LEU A 86 -9.89 -6.80 5.94
CA LEU A 86 -10.99 -6.02 6.53
C LEU A 86 -12.17 -5.81 5.57
N VAL A 87 -12.00 -6.02 4.27
CA VAL A 87 -13.09 -5.92 3.30
C VAL A 87 -13.38 -7.28 2.68
N VAL A 88 -12.42 -7.86 1.97
CA VAL A 88 -12.67 -9.06 1.16
C VAL A 88 -13.09 -10.25 2.03
N ALA A 89 -12.34 -10.54 3.10
CA ALA A 89 -12.69 -11.65 3.98
C ALA A 89 -14.06 -11.48 4.67
N PRO A 90 -14.41 -10.33 5.28
CA PRO A 90 -15.74 -10.05 5.81
C PRO A 90 -16.87 -10.15 4.77
N VAL A 91 -16.69 -9.59 3.57
CA VAL A 91 -17.71 -9.66 2.51
C VAL A 91 -17.98 -11.11 2.11
N ILE A 92 -16.93 -11.93 2.03
CA ILE A 92 -17.09 -13.38 1.80
C ILE A 92 -17.85 -14.01 2.98
N SER A 93 -17.49 -13.67 4.22
CA SER A 93 -18.16 -14.17 5.42
C SER A 93 -19.66 -13.88 5.42
N TYR A 94 -20.05 -12.63 5.15
CA TYR A 94 -21.46 -12.23 5.11
C TYR A 94 -22.24 -12.92 4.01
N ASN A 95 -21.66 -13.04 2.81
CA ASN A 95 -22.41 -13.47 1.63
C ASN A 95 -22.37 -14.99 1.37
N TYR A 96 -21.35 -15.70 1.88
CA TYR A 96 -21.18 -17.13 1.61
C TYR A 96 -21.31 -18.03 2.84
N PHE A 97 -20.95 -17.55 4.04
CA PHE A 97 -20.95 -18.38 5.24
C PHE A 97 -22.11 -18.08 6.19
N GLY A 98 -22.73 -16.89 6.07
CA GLY A 98 -23.88 -16.49 6.89
C GLY A 98 -23.62 -16.65 8.40
N ASN A 99 -24.69 -16.88 9.16
CA ASN A 99 -24.63 -17.10 10.61
C ASN A 99 -24.17 -18.52 11.00
N GLU A 100 -23.95 -19.41 10.04
CA GLU A 100 -23.44 -20.76 10.30
C GLU A 100 -21.90 -20.83 10.29
N SER A 101 -21.24 -19.68 10.07
CA SER A 101 -19.80 -19.53 10.25
C SER A 101 -19.39 -19.86 11.69
N TYR A 102 -18.21 -20.49 11.85
CA TYR A 102 -17.58 -20.69 13.17
C TYR A 102 -17.35 -19.37 13.93
N TYR A 103 -17.28 -18.27 13.18
CA TYR A 103 -17.23 -16.91 13.69
C TYR A 103 -18.36 -16.09 13.05
N PRO A 104 -19.58 -16.12 13.64
CA PRO A 104 -20.68 -15.34 13.12
C PRO A 104 -20.40 -13.85 13.34
N MET A 105 -20.80 -13.04 12.35
CA MET A 105 -20.71 -11.60 12.45
C MET A 105 -21.97 -11.08 13.14
N GLU A 106 -21.81 -10.42 14.30
CA GLU A 106 -22.93 -9.96 15.13
C GLU A 106 -23.64 -8.71 14.57
N VAL A 107 -23.04 -8.03 13.60
CA VAL A 107 -23.54 -6.79 13.02
C VAL A 107 -23.90 -6.98 11.56
N GLU A 108 -24.81 -6.16 11.05
CA GLU A 108 -25.17 -6.19 9.62
C GLU A 108 -24.00 -5.78 8.73
N GLU A 109 -23.92 -6.36 7.51
CA GLU A 109 -22.84 -6.12 6.55
C GLU A 109 -22.60 -4.62 6.32
N GLY A 110 -23.67 -3.85 6.10
CA GLY A 110 -23.57 -2.42 5.84
C GLY A 110 -22.92 -1.66 7.00
N VAL A 111 -23.32 -1.95 8.23
CA VAL A 111 -22.78 -1.28 9.44
C VAL A 111 -21.29 -1.55 9.58
N TYR A 112 -20.87 -2.79 9.37
CA TYR A 112 -19.46 -3.17 9.46
C TYR A 112 -18.63 -2.52 8.35
N ILE A 113 -19.07 -2.65 7.10
CA ILE A 113 -18.32 -2.21 5.93
C ILE A 113 -18.20 -0.69 5.89
N ASP A 114 -19.24 0.05 6.27
CA ASP A 114 -19.21 1.52 6.31
C ASP A 114 -18.15 2.03 7.28
N TYR A 115 -18.12 1.45 8.48
CA TYR A 115 -17.17 1.82 9.52
C TYR A 115 -15.73 1.49 9.09
N VAL A 116 -15.52 0.28 8.59
CA VAL A 116 -14.20 -0.19 8.17
C VAL A 116 -13.67 0.60 6.98
N LEU A 117 -14.50 0.85 5.97
CA LEU A 117 -14.07 1.55 4.76
C LEU A 117 -13.64 2.99 5.08
N PHE A 118 -14.36 3.66 5.98
CA PHE A 118 -13.94 4.98 6.48
C PHE A 118 -12.56 4.91 7.17
N GLY A 119 -12.35 3.90 8.02
CA GLY A 119 -11.05 3.66 8.67
C GLY A 119 -9.92 3.38 7.68
N ILE A 120 -10.19 2.63 6.60
CA ILE A 120 -9.22 2.35 5.53
C ILE A 120 -8.88 3.64 4.79
N VAL A 121 -9.86 4.47 4.43
CA VAL A 121 -9.62 5.75 3.76
C VAL A 121 -8.78 6.67 4.65
N ALA A 122 -9.10 6.77 5.94
CA ALA A 122 -8.31 7.54 6.90
C ALA A 122 -6.87 7.01 7.02
N SER A 123 -6.69 5.69 7.04
CA SER A 123 -5.37 5.04 7.08
C SER A 123 -4.55 5.33 5.82
N ILE A 124 -5.18 5.24 4.64
CA ILE A 124 -4.55 5.60 3.36
C ILE A 124 -4.08 7.05 3.40
N ILE A 125 -4.95 7.98 3.81
CA ILE A 125 -4.58 9.40 3.96
C ILE A 125 -3.38 9.55 4.90
N GLY A 126 -3.42 8.90 6.08
CA GLY A 126 -2.33 8.89 7.05
C GLY A 126 -1.01 8.36 6.49
N LEU A 127 -1.06 7.33 5.64
CA LEU A 127 0.10 6.70 5.02
C LEU A 127 0.74 7.57 3.92
N TYR A 128 -0.07 8.33 3.18
CA TYR A 128 0.40 9.24 2.14
C TYR A 128 0.78 10.62 2.68
N LEU A 129 0.35 10.98 3.90
CA LEU A 129 0.84 12.17 4.59
C LEU A 129 2.33 12.02 4.90
N LYS A 130 3.12 12.95 4.39
CA LYS A 130 4.57 12.99 4.64
C LYS A 130 4.80 13.26 6.13
N ALA A 131 5.17 12.22 6.88
CA ALA A 131 5.61 12.38 8.25
C ALA A 131 6.72 13.43 8.30
N ASN A 132 6.49 14.51 9.04
CA ASN A 132 7.46 15.58 9.20
C ASN A 132 8.77 14.93 9.69
N PRO A 133 9.88 14.98 8.93
CA PRO A 133 11.11 14.36 9.36
C PRO A 133 11.55 15.11 10.61
N ARG A 134 11.23 14.54 11.77
CA ARG A 134 11.76 15.00 13.04
C ARG A 134 13.27 14.95 12.83
N LYS A 135 13.92 16.11 12.83
CA LYS A 135 15.38 16.19 12.74
C LYS A 135 15.92 15.52 14.00
N THR A 136 16.10 14.21 13.95
CA THR A 136 16.79 13.47 14.98
C THR A 136 18.22 13.94 14.88
N ASN A 137 18.57 14.87 15.77
CA ASN A 137 19.93 15.36 15.89
C ASN A 137 20.74 14.18 16.45
N VAL A 138 21.33 13.39 15.55
CA VAL A 138 22.06 12.15 15.87
C VAL A 138 23.14 12.44 16.92
N THR A 139 23.76 13.61 16.83
CA THR A 139 24.69 14.18 17.83
C THR A 139 24.07 14.26 19.23
N ALA A 140 22.81 14.70 19.37
CA ALA A 140 22.13 14.74 20.66
C ALA A 140 21.80 13.35 21.23
N ILE A 141 21.63 12.32 20.37
CA ILE A 141 21.46 10.93 20.82
C ILE A 141 22.80 10.36 21.29
N ILE A 142 23.87 10.60 20.53
CA ILE A 142 25.24 10.19 20.89
C ILE A 142 25.65 10.85 22.22
N ASP A 143 25.37 12.14 22.40
CA ASP A 143 25.68 12.86 23.64
C ASP A 143 24.86 12.34 24.83
N LYS A 144 23.58 12.01 24.64
CA LYS A 144 22.77 11.37 25.69
C LYS A 144 23.30 9.98 26.07
N ILE A 145 23.73 9.19 25.09
CA ILE A 145 24.35 7.88 25.34
C ILE A 145 25.69 8.06 26.07
N ARG A 146 26.51 9.04 25.67
CA ARG A 146 27.80 9.35 26.30
C ARG A 146 27.63 9.85 27.74
N MET A 147 26.69 10.75 28.00
CA MET A 147 26.41 11.24 29.36
C MET A 147 25.81 10.14 30.25
N SER A 148 24.95 9.28 29.69
CA SER A 148 24.41 8.12 30.42
C SER A 148 25.51 7.09 30.73
N ARG A 149 26.54 6.98 29.89
CA ARG A 149 27.73 6.12 30.10
C ARG A 149 28.61 6.64 31.24
N VAL A 150 28.87 7.96 31.29
CA VAL A 150 29.62 8.61 32.38
C VAL A 150 28.90 8.45 33.72
N LYS A 151 27.57 8.52 33.72
CA LYS A 151 26.75 8.40 34.94
C LYS A 151 26.64 6.97 35.48
N ASN A 152 26.80 5.94 34.63
CA ASN A 152 26.51 4.55 34.99
C ASN A 152 27.73 3.61 35.09
N ASN A 153 28.97 4.10 34.96
CA ASN A 153 30.22 3.33 35.21
C ASN A 153 30.27 1.89 34.64
N LYS A 154 29.65 1.64 33.47
CA LYS A 154 29.71 0.34 32.78
C LYS A 154 30.55 0.44 31.50
N LEU A 155 31.59 -0.40 31.44
CA LEU A 155 32.58 -0.53 30.37
C LEU A 155 31.97 -1.09 29.08
N GLY A 156 32.41 -0.60 27.91
CA GLY A 156 32.02 -1.12 26.60
C GLY A 156 32.65 -0.41 25.39
N ILE A 157 33.50 -1.18 24.68
CA ILE A 157 34.08 -1.12 23.32
C ILE A 157 34.70 0.21 22.83
N SER A 158 36.02 0.16 22.64
CA SER A 158 36.82 1.09 21.84
C SER A 158 36.70 0.70 20.37
N LEU A 159 36.23 1.61 19.53
CA LEU A 159 36.35 1.55 18.07
C LEU A 159 37.33 2.65 17.65
#